data_AF-A0A920RTS5-F1
#
_entry.id   AF-A0A920RTS5-F1
#
_cell.length_a   1.000
_cell.length_b   1.000
_cell.length_c   1.000
_cell.angle_alpha   90.00
_cell.angle_beta   90.00
_cell.angle_gamma   90.00
#
_symmetry.space_group_name_H-M   'P 1'
#
loop_
_entity.id
_entity.type
_entity.pdbx_description
1 polymer ?
#
loop_
_entity_poly.entity_id
_entity_poly.type
_entity_poly.pdbx_seq_one_letter_code
_entity_poly.pdbx_strand_id
1 'polypeptide(L)'
;MERRLKKVGQEKYIWLGKGVFKDVDVVLHWHPGSVNHANPRTSNANKSAKFTFKGLSAHAASAPDKGRSALDGVESMNFMV
;
A
#
# COMPACT_ATOMS: atom_id res chain seq x y z
N MET A 1 5.89 13.79 16.47
CA MET A 1 6.97 13.29 15.58
C MET A 1 6.36 12.30 14.60
N GLU A 2 5.93 12.78 13.43
CA GLU A 2 5.28 11.94 12.43
C GLU A 2 6.35 11.23 11.59
N ARG A 3 6.63 9.97 11.89
CA ARG A 3 7.53 9.16 11.06
C ARG A 3 6.87 8.97 9.70
N ARG A 4 7.33 9.70 8.67
CA ARG A 4 7.03 9.41 7.27
C ARG A 4 7.39 7.95 7.01
N LEU A 5 6.38 7.11 6.80
CA LEU A 5 6.57 5.73 6.40
C LEU A 5 7.42 5.69 5.13
N LYS A 6 8.54 4.98 5.18
CA LYS A 6 9.35 4.70 4.00
C LYS A 6 8.48 3.85 3.06
N LYS A 7 8.12 4.37 1.89
CA LYS A 7 7.36 3.62 0.87
C LYS A 7 8.27 2.55 0.27
N VAL A 8 8.28 1.36 0.85
CA VAL A 8 9.02 0.20 0.34
C VAL A 8 8.35 -0.29 -0.95
N GLY A 9 9.13 -0.61 -2.00
CA GLY A 9 8.63 -1.14 -3.27
C GLY A 9 8.08 -0.09 -4.25
N GLN A 10 8.35 1.19 -4.00
CA GLN A 10 7.91 2.32 -4.84
C GLN A 10 9.09 3.14 -5.39
N GLU A 11 10.32 2.66 -5.22
CA GLU A 11 11.56 3.35 -5.60
C GLU A 11 11.60 3.75 -7.08
N LYS A 12 11.20 2.84 -7.98
CA LYS A 12 11.16 3.11 -9.42
C LYS A 12 10.20 4.26 -9.75
N TYR A 13 9.07 4.34 -9.07
CA TYR A 13 8.12 5.45 -9.22
C TYR A 13 8.69 6.79 -8.72
N ILE A 14 9.38 6.78 -7.57
CA ILE A 14 10.03 7.98 -7.02
C ILE A 14 11.13 8.49 -7.97
N TRP A 15 11.85 7.59 -8.62
CA TRP A 15 12.89 7.92 -9.60
C TRP A 15 12.32 8.54 -10.87
N LEU A 16 11.23 7.98 -11.40
CA LEU A 16 10.48 8.57 -12.52
C LEU A 16 10.05 10.01 -12.21
N GLY A 17 9.53 10.26 -11.00
CA GLY A 17 9.16 11.62 -10.56
C GLY A 17 10.33 12.60 -10.46
N LYS A 18 11.56 12.10 -10.35
CA LYS A 18 12.80 12.91 -10.36
C LYS A 18 13.40 13.07 -11.76
N GLY A 19 12.82 12.45 -12.78
CA GLY A 19 13.28 12.56 -14.16
C GLY A 19 14.60 11.83 -14.46
N VAL A 20 15.01 10.86 -13.63
CA VAL A 20 16.31 10.16 -13.82
C VAL A 20 16.39 9.33 -15.10
N PHE A 21 15.26 9.14 -15.79
CA PHE A 21 15.15 8.39 -17.04
C PHE A 21 14.83 9.28 -18.26
N LYS A 22 14.92 10.62 -18.13
CA LYS A 22 14.49 11.54 -19.20
C LYS A 22 15.20 11.34 -20.54
N ASP A 23 16.50 11.03 -20.51
CA ASP A 23 17.34 10.88 -21.71
C ASP A 23 17.83 9.43 -21.88
N VAL A 24 17.03 8.46 -21.42
CA VAL A 24 17.37 7.03 -21.49
C VAL A 24 16.54 6.36 -22.58
N ASP A 25 17.22 5.77 -23.57
CA ASP A 25 16.57 5.08 -24.69
C ASP A 25 16.05 3.68 -24.31
N VAL A 26 16.78 2.93 -23.47
CA VAL A 26 16.44 1.55 -23.10
C VAL A 26 16.78 1.28 -21.63
N VAL A 27 15.87 0.62 -20.92
CA VAL A 27 16.09 0.10 -19.55
C VAL A 27 15.92 -1.41 -19.56
N LEU A 28 16.99 -2.13 -19.22
CA LEU A 28 16.95 -3.57 -19.02
C LEU A 28 16.92 -3.89 -17.53
N HIS A 29 16.07 -4.84 -17.14
CA HIS A 29 16.04 -5.38 -15.78
C HIS A 29 16.05 -6.91 -15.84
N TRP A 30 16.54 -7.53 -14.77
CA TRP A 30 16.57 -8.97 -14.62
C TRP A 30 16.06 -9.36 -13.24
N HIS A 31 15.35 -10.48 -13.16
CA HIS A 31 14.92 -11.07 -11.90
C HIS A 31 15.33 -12.56 -11.90
N PRO A 32 15.93 -13.06 -10.81
CA PRO A 32 16.20 -14.49 -10.70
C PRO A 32 14.88 -15.27 -10.63
N GLY A 33 14.86 -16.41 -11.29
CA GLY A 33 13.75 -17.36 -11.28
C GLY A 33 14.26 -18.77 -11.50
N SER A 34 13.38 -19.76 -11.42
CA SER A 34 13.73 -21.17 -11.66
C SER A 34 14.03 -21.50 -13.13
N VAL A 35 13.71 -20.58 -14.06
CA VAL A 35 13.92 -20.73 -15.50
C VAL A 35 14.53 -19.45 -16.05
N ASN A 36 15.51 -19.58 -16.96
CA ASN A 36 16.05 -18.45 -17.70
C ASN A 36 15.18 -18.16 -18.93
N HIS A 37 14.56 -16.98 -18.97
CA HIS A 37 13.67 -16.58 -20.06
C HIS A 37 13.63 -15.05 -20.19
N ALA A 38 13.59 -14.53 -21.42
CA ALA A 38 13.42 -13.11 -21.71
C ALA A 38 12.11 -12.52 -21.17
N ASN A 39 11.10 -13.38 -20.95
CA ASN A 39 9.86 -13.04 -20.25
C ASN A 39 9.15 -11.77 -20.78
N PRO A 40 8.83 -11.68 -22.09
CA PRO A 40 8.11 -10.54 -22.67
C PRO A 40 6.64 -10.55 -22.28
N ARG A 41 6.35 -10.38 -20.99
CA ARG A 41 5.01 -10.40 -20.40
C ARG A 41 4.75 -9.12 -19.60
N THR A 42 3.49 -8.75 -19.49
CA THR A 42 3.06 -7.62 -18.66
C THR A 42 3.11 -7.98 -17.17
N SER A 43 3.24 -6.97 -16.32
CA SER A 43 3.11 -7.10 -14.86
C SER A 43 1.79 -6.53 -14.37
N ASN A 44 1.30 -7.03 -13.23
CA ASN A 44 0.13 -6.44 -12.59
C ASN A 44 0.48 -5.07 -12.00
N ALA A 45 -0.42 -4.11 -12.18
CA ALA A 45 -0.32 -2.81 -11.51
C ALA A 45 -0.70 -2.96 -10.04
N ASN A 46 0.05 -2.30 -9.15
CA ASN A 46 -0.23 -2.28 -7.71
C ASN A 46 -0.53 -0.85 -7.26
N LYS A 47 -1.66 -0.67 -6.56
CA LYS A 47 -2.01 0.56 -5.85
C LYS A 47 -2.11 0.25 -4.37
N SER A 48 -1.38 0.99 -3.54
CA SER A 48 -1.39 0.81 -2.10
C SER A 48 -1.98 2.04 -1.42
N ALA A 49 -2.84 1.82 -0.44
CA ALA A 49 -3.43 2.87 0.39
C ALA A 49 -3.26 2.52 1.87
N LYS A 50 -3.21 3.56 2.72
CA LYS A 50 -3.21 3.42 4.17
C LYS A 50 -4.46 4.10 4.69
N PHE A 51 -5.33 3.32 5.31
CA PHE A 51 -6.51 3.83 6.00
C PHE A 51 -6.24 3.87 7.51
N THR A 52 -6.86 4.82 8.19
CA THR A 52 -6.76 4.93 9.65
C THR A 52 -8.15 5.18 10.19
N PHE A 53 -8.65 4.22 10.95
CA PHE A 53 -9.96 4.28 11.60
C PHE A 53 -9.80 4.89 12.98
N LYS A 54 -10.64 5.87 13.30
CA LYS A 54 -10.68 6.52 14.61
C LYS A 54 -12.05 6.31 15.22
N GLY A 55 -12.06 5.77 16.43
CA GLY A 55 -13.24 5.48 17.21
C GLY A 55 -13.35 6.36 18.45
N LEU A 56 -14.44 6.18 19.18
CA LEU A 56 -14.64 6.71 20.53
C LEU A 56 -14.65 5.53 21.50
N SER A 57 -13.74 5.52 22.46
CA SER A 57 -13.69 4.47 23.48
C SER A 57 -14.85 4.62 24.47
N ALA A 58 -15.45 3.50 24.86
CA ALA A 58 -16.44 3.42 25.93
C ALA A 58 -16.25 2.12 26.72
N HIS A 59 -16.85 2.04 27.91
CA HIS A 59 -16.82 0.81 28.69
C HIS A 59 -17.70 -0.26 28.02
N ALA A 60 -17.07 -1.25 27.40
CA ALA A 60 -17.76 -2.22 26.52
C ALA A 60 -18.95 -2.93 27.21
N ALA A 61 -18.84 -3.26 28.49
CA ALA A 61 -19.91 -3.94 29.23
C ALA A 61 -20.98 -3.01 29.84
N SER A 62 -20.68 -1.72 30.05
CA SER A 62 -21.54 -0.84 30.87
C SER A 62 -22.24 0.24 30.06
N ALA A 63 -21.66 0.64 28.93
CA ALA A 63 -22.22 1.68 28.05
C ALA A 63 -21.72 1.47 26.60
N PRO A 64 -21.95 0.30 25.99
CA PRO A 64 -21.47 0.01 24.63
C PRO A 64 -22.01 1.01 23.60
N ASP A 65 -23.24 1.52 23.79
CA ASP A 65 -23.91 2.52 22.96
C ASP A 65 -23.20 3.87 22.93
N LYS A 66 -22.34 4.16 23.92
CA LYS A 66 -21.54 5.39 23.97
C LYS A 66 -20.25 5.27 23.15
N GLY A 67 -19.89 4.07 22.71
CA GLY A 67 -18.70 3.82 21.91
C GLY A 67 -18.91 4.06 20.42
N ARG A 68 -17.81 4.28 19.69
CA ARG A 68 -17.74 4.14 18.23
C ARG A 68 -16.54 3.28 17.92
N SER A 69 -16.76 2.02 17.55
CA SER A 69 -15.67 1.05 17.41
C SER A 69 -14.84 1.32 16.14
N ALA A 70 -13.53 1.55 16.32
CA ALA A 70 -12.59 1.57 15.21
C ALA A 70 -12.36 0.18 14.62
N LEU A 71 -12.56 -0.88 15.42
CA LEU A 71 -12.46 -2.26 14.99
C LEU A 71 -13.60 -2.61 14.03
N ASP A 72 -14.83 -2.28 14.40
CA ASP A 72 -16.00 -2.50 13.55
C ASP A 72 -15.85 -1.73 12.23
N GLY A 73 -15.22 -0.54 12.27
CA GLY A 73 -14.90 0.24 11.09
C GLY A 73 -13.93 -0.47 10.12
N VAL A 74 -12.88 -1.14 10.62
CA VAL A 74 -11.97 -1.90 9.74
C VAL A 74 -12.59 -3.21 9.26
N GLU A 75 -13.39 -3.88 10.08
CA GLU A 75 -14.11 -5.09 9.67
C GLU A 75 -15.15 -4.78 8.59
N SER A 76 -15.87 -3.67 8.74
CA SER A 76 -16.82 -3.15 7.75
C SER A 76 -16.16 -2.92 6.39
N MET A 77 -14.94 -2.40 6.36
CA MET A 77 -14.18 -2.21 5.11
C MET A 77 -13.88 -3.53 4.40
N ASN A 78 -13.73 -4.63 5.13
CA ASN A 78 -13.43 -5.95 4.56
C ASN A 78 -14.69 -6.71 4.11
N PHE A 79 -15.81 -6.51 4.80
CA PHE A 79 -17.04 -7.32 4.57
C PHE A 79 -18.13 -6.59 3.77
N MET A 80 -18.11 -5.25 3.71
CA MET A 80 -19.19 -4.46 3.11
C MET A 80 -18.76 -3.61 1.91
N VAL A 81 -17.47 -3.64 1.55
CA VAL A 81 -16.90 -2.99 0.36
C VAL A 81 -16.31 -4.07 -0.53
#